data_AF-A0A6J1NJK9-F1
#
_entry.id   AF-A0A6J1NJK9-F1
#
_cell.length_a   1.000
_cell.length_b   1.000
_cell.length_c   1.000
_cell.angle_alpha   90.00
_cell.angle_beta   90.00
_cell.angle_gamma   90.00
#
_symmetry.space_group_name_H-M   'P 1'
#
loop_
_entity.id
_entity.type
_entity.pdbx_description
1 polymer ?
#
loop_
_entity_poly.entity_id
_entity_poly.type
_entity_poly.pdbx_seq_one_letter_code
_entity_poly.pdbx_strand_id
1 'polypeptide(L)'
;MPVYSYGACRLAQNTRKSFKTCGCVHPVRDIRYKDYYCNYTGINCLVKYAVQKKTKLDVTDNIAADDCLPSCVESELTTVHLAKRKQPQGQYNGSLVNIQMASLPTVRYQKSLLRTNLDFVVTVGGMVGLFFSASILSLVEIFYLILRSPTT
;
A
#
# COMPACT_ATOMS: atom_id res chain seq x y z
N MET A 1 10.04 1.79 -18.17
CA MET A 1 9.40 0.68 -17.41
C MET A 1 8.32 1.28 -16.53
N PRO A 2 7.11 0.68 -16.42
CA PRO A 2 6.07 1.23 -15.56
C PRO A 2 6.43 1.02 -14.08
N VAL A 3 6.39 2.09 -13.28
CA VAL A 3 6.57 2.05 -11.82
C VAL A 3 5.24 1.67 -11.17
N TYR A 4 5.26 0.76 -10.20
CA TYR A 4 4.06 0.41 -9.45
C TYR A 4 3.63 1.58 -8.56
N SER A 5 2.34 1.92 -8.62
CA SER A 5 1.68 2.79 -7.65
C SER A 5 0.26 2.31 -7.44
N TYR A 6 -0.32 2.63 -6.28
CA TYR A 6 -1.69 2.24 -5.97
C TYR A 6 -2.68 2.79 -7.01
N GLY A 7 -2.48 4.05 -7.44
CA GLY A 7 -3.26 4.68 -8.51
C GLY A 7 -3.12 3.97 -9.86
N ALA A 8 -1.90 3.57 -10.25
CA ALA A 8 -1.66 2.85 -11.49
C ALA A 8 -2.30 1.45 -11.47
N CYS A 9 -2.22 0.73 -10.35
CA CYS A 9 -2.88 -0.56 -10.17
C CYS A 9 -4.41 -0.44 -10.33
N ARG A 10 -5.04 0.51 -9.63
CA ARG A 10 -6.49 0.75 -9.75
C ARG A 10 -6.88 1.14 -11.16
N LEU A 11 -6.07 1.95 -11.83
CA LEU A 11 -6.30 2.32 -13.23
C LEU A 11 -6.27 1.10 -14.16
N ALA A 12 -5.27 0.23 -14.01
CA ALA A 12 -5.14 -1.00 -14.78
C ALA A 12 -6.29 -1.98 -14.51
N GLN A 13 -6.66 -2.16 -13.24
CA GLN A 13 -7.76 -3.04 -12.84
C GLN A 13 -9.11 -2.54 -13.38
N ASN A 14 -9.38 -1.23 -13.28
CA ASN A 14 -10.57 -0.62 -13.88
C ASN A 14 -10.57 -0.75 -15.41
N THR A 15 -9.41 -0.65 -16.06
CA THR A 15 -9.29 -0.84 -17.51
C THR A 15 -9.62 -2.27 -17.90
N ARG A 16 -9.11 -3.26 -17.16
CA ARG A 16 -9.42 -4.69 -17.37
C ARG A 16 -10.91 -4.98 -17.16
N LYS A 17 -11.53 -4.42 -16.12
CA LYS A 17 -12.98 -4.54 -15.87
C LYS A 17 -13.79 -3.92 -17.00
N SER A 18 -13.43 -2.71 -17.44
CA SER A 18 -14.08 -2.01 -18.56
C SER A 18 -14.01 -2.81 -19.87
N PHE A 19 -12.84 -3.37 -20.17
CA PHE A 19 -12.63 -4.22 -21.34
C PHE A 19 -13.46 -5.51 -21.27
N LYS A 20 -13.53 -6.17 -20.11
CA LYS A 20 -14.38 -7.37 -19.93
C LYS A 20 -15.87 -7.09 -20.13
N THR A 21 -16.35 -5.92 -19.71
CA THR A 21 -17.78 -5.57 -19.79
C THR A 21 -18.18 -5.08 -21.18
N CYS A 22 -17.38 -4.20 -21.80
CA CYS A 22 -17.75 -3.50 -23.04
C CYS A 22 -16.89 -3.90 -24.25
N GLY A 23 -15.87 -4.75 -24.09
CA GLY A 23 -14.98 -5.20 -25.17
C GLY A 23 -13.97 -4.16 -25.66
N CYS A 24 -13.94 -2.96 -25.07
CA CYS A 24 -13.07 -1.85 -25.49
C CYS A 24 -12.66 -0.99 -24.28
N VAL A 25 -11.69 -0.11 -24.47
CA VAL A 25 -11.18 0.80 -23.42
C VAL A 25 -11.36 2.28 -23.80
N HIS A 26 -11.40 3.14 -22.78
CA HIS A 26 -11.53 4.58 -22.99
C HIS A 26 -10.30 5.16 -23.72
N PRO A 27 -10.44 6.08 -24.69
CA PRO A 27 -9.32 6.67 -25.43
C PRO A 27 -8.29 7.47 -24.59
N VAL A 28 -8.62 7.75 -23.32
CA VAL A 28 -7.74 8.43 -22.34
C VAL A 28 -6.76 7.44 -21.69
N ARG A 29 -6.88 6.14 -21.99
CA ARG A 29 -5.94 5.13 -21.53
C ARG A 29 -4.62 5.23 -22.27
N ASP A 30 -3.65 4.48 -21.76
CA ASP A 30 -2.31 4.38 -22.32
C ASP A 30 -2.35 3.99 -23.80
N ILE A 31 -1.45 4.57 -24.59
CA ILE A 31 -1.31 4.35 -26.04
C ILE A 31 -1.15 2.88 -26.44
N ARG A 32 -0.71 2.01 -25.51
CA ARG A 32 -0.63 0.56 -25.71
C ARG A 32 -1.98 -0.08 -26.04
N TYR A 33 -3.09 0.58 -25.72
CA TYR A 33 -4.44 0.09 -26.01
C TYR A 33 -5.08 0.73 -27.24
N LYS A 34 -4.30 1.41 -28.10
CA LYS A 34 -4.81 2.15 -29.26
C LYS A 34 -5.76 1.32 -30.14
N ASP A 35 -5.43 0.06 -30.38
CA ASP A 35 -6.23 -0.84 -31.22
C ASP A 35 -7.54 -1.29 -30.56
N TYR A 36 -7.69 -1.05 -29.25
CA TYR A 36 -8.84 -1.43 -28.43
C TYR A 36 -9.65 -0.23 -27.95
N TYR A 37 -9.43 0.96 -28.52
CA TYR A 37 -10.18 2.16 -28.15
C TYR A 37 -11.64 2.05 -28.54
N CYS A 38 -12.52 2.44 -27.62
CA CYS A 38 -13.96 2.48 -27.87
C CYS A 38 -14.32 3.56 -28.90
N ASN A 39 -15.15 3.19 -29.87
CA ASN A 39 -15.92 4.13 -30.69
C ASN A 39 -17.08 4.75 -29.88
N TYR A 40 -17.84 5.67 -30.48
CA TYR A 40 -18.96 6.36 -29.81
C TYR A 40 -19.97 5.39 -29.15
N THR A 41 -20.26 4.25 -29.78
CA THR A 41 -21.13 3.20 -29.24
C THR A 41 -20.55 2.54 -27.99
N GLY A 42 -19.24 2.25 -28.01
CA GLY A 42 -18.53 1.67 -26.87
C GLY A 42 -18.43 2.64 -25.69
N ILE A 43 -18.30 3.94 -25.96
CA ILE A 43 -18.32 4.98 -24.92
C ILE A 43 -19.69 5.02 -24.22
N ASN A 44 -20.80 4.85 -24.94
CA ASN A 44 -22.13 4.73 -24.32
C ASN A 44 -22.22 3.53 -23.35
N CYS A 45 -21.62 2.40 -23.70
CA CYS A 45 -21.50 1.24 -22.80
C CYS A 45 -20.70 1.59 -21.53
N LEU A 46 -19.55 2.24 -21.69
CA LEU A 46 -18.70 2.66 -20.56
C LEU A 46 -19.43 3.60 -19.60
N VAL A 47 -20.20 4.57 -20.12
CA VAL A 47 -21.00 5.50 -19.31
C VAL A 47 -22.09 4.75 -18.54
N LYS A 48 -22.84 3.86 -19.20
CA LYS A 48 -23.85 3.02 -18.55
C LYS A 48 -23.24 2.15 -17.46
N TYR A 49 -22.09 1.52 -17.72
CA TYR A 49 -21.36 0.72 -16.74
C TYR A 49 -20.90 1.57 -15.55
N ALA A 50 -20.39 2.78 -15.79
CA ALA A 50 -19.97 3.70 -14.73
C ALA A 50 -21.14 4.14 -13.84
N VAL A 51 -22.33 4.38 -14.42
CA VAL A 51 -23.55 4.69 -13.66
C VAL A 51 -23.98 3.50 -12.81
N GLN A 52 -24.03 2.29 -13.39
CA GLN A 52 -24.38 1.06 -12.67
C GLN A 52 -23.41 0.74 -11.53
N LYS A 53 -22.11 0.98 -11.74
CA LYS A 53 -21.09 0.81 -10.69
C LYS A 53 -21.33 1.76 -9.52
N LYS A 54 -21.78 2.99 -9.78
CA LYS A 54 -22.10 3.97 -8.72
C LYS A 54 -23.37 3.60 -7.95
N THR A 55 -24.39 3.05 -8.62
CA THR A 55 -25.66 2.69 -7.96
C THR A 55 -25.62 1.35 -7.21
N LYS A 56 -24.78 0.40 -7.66
CA LYS A 56 -24.60 -0.90 -6.98
C LYS A 56 -23.63 -0.87 -5.80
N LEU A 57 -22.87 0.22 -5.63
CA LEU A 57 -21.88 0.37 -4.55
C LEU A 57 -22.52 0.48 -3.15
N ASP A 58 -23.84 0.60 -3.05
CA ASP A 58 -24.56 0.85 -1.79
C ASP A 58 -25.05 -0.42 -1.07
N VAL A 59 -25.12 -1.59 -1.73
CA VAL A 59 -25.84 -2.75 -1.15
C VAL A 59 -25.01 -4.03 -0.99
N THR A 60 -23.94 -4.27 -1.76
CA THR A 60 -23.26 -5.60 -1.73
C THR A 60 -21.76 -5.63 -1.98
N ASP A 61 -21.08 -4.52 -2.25
CA ASP A 61 -19.71 -4.54 -2.82
C ASP A 61 -18.59 -4.11 -1.87
N ASN A 62 -18.82 -4.16 -0.55
CA ASN A 62 -17.77 -3.96 0.45
C ASN A 62 -16.76 -5.12 0.53
N ILE A 63 -16.90 -6.14 -0.33
CA ILE A 63 -16.04 -7.35 -0.37
C ILE A 63 -15.64 -7.73 -1.81
N ALA A 64 -15.73 -6.81 -2.78
CA ALA A 64 -14.94 -6.98 -4.00
C ALA A 64 -13.52 -6.52 -3.69
N ALA A 65 -12.73 -7.45 -3.12
CA ALA A 65 -11.31 -7.30 -2.79
C ALA A 65 -10.58 -6.44 -3.84
N ASP A 66 -10.28 -5.20 -3.47
CA ASP A 66 -9.42 -4.36 -4.28
C ASP A 66 -8.01 -4.91 -4.10
N ASP A 67 -7.59 -5.78 -5.02
CA ASP A 67 -6.32 -6.53 -5.01
C ASP A 67 -5.06 -5.63 -5.17
N CYS A 68 -5.24 -4.32 -5.06
CA CYS A 68 -4.15 -3.36 -5.17
C CYS A 68 -3.55 -3.11 -3.79
N LEU A 69 -2.33 -3.59 -3.57
CA LEU A 69 -1.58 -3.30 -2.36
C LEU A 69 -1.11 -1.83 -2.35
N PRO A 70 -1.03 -1.18 -1.18
CA PRO A 70 -0.42 0.14 -1.08
C PRO A 70 1.06 0.08 -1.47
N SER A 71 1.59 1.18 -2.01
CA SER A 71 3.03 1.27 -2.31
C SER A 71 3.82 1.40 -1.01
N CYS A 72 5.02 0.81 -0.93
CA CYS A 72 5.91 0.97 0.22
C CYS A 72 6.41 2.41 0.39
N VAL A 73 6.57 3.12 -0.73
CA VAL A 73 6.94 4.53 -0.76
C VAL A 73 5.85 5.24 -1.56
N GLU A 74 5.20 6.20 -0.91
CA GLU A 74 4.14 6.99 -1.52
C GLU A 74 4.28 8.45 -1.08
N SER A 75 4.15 9.35 -2.04
CA SER A 75 4.21 10.80 -1.82
C SER A 75 2.80 11.37 -1.78
N GLU A 76 2.44 12.02 -0.68
CA GLU A 76 1.15 12.69 -0.54
C GLU A 76 1.33 14.22 -0.66
N LEU A 77 0.55 14.85 -1.54
CA LEU A 77 0.52 16.29 -1.72
C LEU A 77 -0.76 16.84 -1.09
N THR A 78 -0.61 17.72 -0.10
CA THR A 78 -1.74 18.37 0.59
C THR A 78 -1.79 19.85 0.25
N THR A 79 -3.00 20.37 0.00
CA THR A 79 -3.20 21.78 -0.31
C THR A 79 -3.27 22.59 0.99
N VAL A 80 -2.25 23.40 1.27
CA VAL A 80 -2.20 24.23 2.49
C VAL A 80 -2.95 25.56 2.33
N HIS A 81 -2.83 26.20 1.17
CA HIS A 81 -3.47 27.48 0.90
C HIS A 81 -3.98 27.54 -0.54
N LEU A 82 -5.20 28.05 -0.73
CA LEU A 82 -5.81 28.26 -2.04
C LEU A 82 -6.27 29.72 -2.15
N ALA A 83 -5.49 30.54 -2.84
CA ALA A 83 -5.85 31.92 -3.15
C ALA A 83 -6.52 32.00 -4.52
N LYS A 84 -7.78 32.44 -4.56
CA LYS A 84 -8.47 32.77 -5.81
C LYS A 84 -8.53 34.29 -5.94
N ARG A 85 -7.77 34.85 -6.86
CA ARG A 85 -7.85 36.28 -7.19
C ARG A 85 -8.55 36.44 -8.53
N LYS A 86 -9.51 37.37 -8.61
CA LYS A 86 -10.10 37.78 -9.88
C LYS A 86 -9.04 38.60 -10.62
N GLN A 87 -8.52 38.05 -11.71
CA GLN A 87 -7.60 38.76 -12.60
C GLN A 87 -8.39 39.92 -13.25
N PRO A 88 -7.83 41.14 -13.34
CA PRO A 88 -8.47 42.22 -14.10
C PRO A 88 -8.73 41.76 -15.54
N GLN A 89 -9.95 42.03 -16.03
CA GLN A 89 -10.36 41.63 -17.37
C GLN A 89 -9.49 42.35 -18.41
N GLY A 90 -8.85 41.60 -19.30
CA GLY A 90 -8.15 42.15 -20.46
C GLY A 90 -6.72 41.65 -20.69
N GLN A 91 -6.10 40.94 -19.73
CA GLN A 91 -4.67 40.59 -19.87
C GLN A 91 -4.41 39.17 -20.44
N TYR A 92 -5.31 38.20 -20.26
CA TYR A 92 -5.16 36.84 -20.79
C TYR A 92 -6.51 36.14 -21.04
N ASN A 93 -6.61 35.35 -22.12
CA ASN A 93 -7.71 34.40 -22.35
C ASN A 93 -7.46 33.10 -21.56
N GLY A 94 -7.56 33.14 -20.23
CA GLY A 94 -7.34 31.94 -19.40
C GLY A 94 -7.29 32.19 -17.90
N SER A 95 -7.13 31.10 -17.14
CA SER A 95 -6.91 31.13 -15.70
C SER A 95 -5.42 30.96 -15.40
N LEU A 96 -4.82 31.89 -14.67
CA LEU A 96 -3.44 31.75 -14.19
C LEU A 96 -3.44 30.94 -12.89
N VAL A 97 -2.82 29.76 -12.92
CA VAL A 97 -2.66 28.88 -11.76
C VAL A 97 -1.19 28.90 -11.36
N ASN A 98 -0.90 29.47 -10.19
CA ASN A 98 0.44 29.45 -9.60
C ASN A 98 0.48 28.42 -8.46
N ILE A 99 1.37 27.43 -8.58
CA ILE A 99 1.54 26.34 -7.60
C ILE A 99 2.86 26.59 -6.89
N GLN A 100 2.80 26.82 -5.58
CA GLN A 100 3.99 27.05 -4.76
C GLN A 100 4.02 26.06 -3.60
N MET A 101 5.21 25.52 -3.33
CA MET A 101 5.45 24.66 -2.17
C MET A 101 5.69 25.54 -0.95
N ALA A 102 4.92 25.34 0.12
CA ALA A 102 5.10 26.08 1.37
C ALA A 102 6.40 25.69 2.10
N SER A 103 6.86 24.46 1.94
CA SER A 103 8.11 23.93 2.51
C SER A 103 8.66 22.81 1.63
N LEU A 104 9.92 22.43 1.86
CA LEU A 104 10.50 21.25 1.21
C LEU A 104 9.72 19.98 1.61
N PRO A 105 9.63 18.98 0.71
CA PRO A 105 8.97 17.72 1.01
C PRO A 105 9.71 16.98 2.14
N THR A 106 8.96 16.58 3.17
CA THR A 106 9.48 15.84 4.32
C THR A 106 8.79 14.48 4.46
N VAL A 107 9.50 13.50 5.02
CA VAL A 107 8.93 12.19 5.33
C VAL A 107 8.07 12.33 6.59
N ARG A 108 6.75 12.15 6.46
CA ARG A 108 5.81 12.23 7.60
C ARG A 108 5.64 10.92 8.34
N TYR A 109 5.59 9.80 7.61
CA TYR A 109 5.31 8.49 8.16
C TYR A 109 6.36 7.49 7.68
N GLN A 110 7.06 6.88 8.63
CA GLN A 110 7.99 5.78 8.36
C GLN A 110 7.62 4.63 9.29
N LYS A 111 7.35 3.46 8.70
CA LYS A 111 7.14 2.22 9.47
C LYS A 111 8.48 1.52 9.62
N SER A 112 8.96 1.41 10.86
CA SER A 112 10.11 0.59 11.23
C SER A 112 9.65 -0.71 11.87
N LEU A 113 10.36 -1.81 11.60
CA LEU A 113 10.13 -3.08 12.26
C LEU A 113 10.77 -3.00 13.66
N LEU A 114 9.94 -2.90 14.70
CA LEU A 114 10.38 -2.77 16.08
C LEU A 114 10.97 -4.07 16.67
N ARG A 115 10.64 -5.23 16.09
CA ARG A 115 11.14 -6.52 16.56
C ARG A 115 11.59 -7.37 15.39
N THR A 116 12.84 -7.80 15.44
CA THR A 116 13.45 -8.66 14.43
C THR A 116 13.64 -10.07 15.01
N ASN A 117 13.82 -11.07 14.16
CA ASN A 117 14.07 -12.45 14.62
C ASN A 117 15.30 -12.54 15.54
N LEU A 118 16.27 -11.65 15.37
CA LEU A 118 17.45 -11.57 16.23
C LEU A 118 17.08 -11.17 17.67
N ASP A 119 16.19 -10.19 17.84
CA ASP A 119 15.69 -9.77 19.15
C ASP A 119 14.91 -10.89 19.86
N PHE A 120 14.16 -11.68 19.08
CA PHE A 120 13.46 -12.84 19.59
C PHE A 120 14.42 -13.92 20.12
N VAL A 121 15.44 -14.28 19.34
CA VAL A 121 16.43 -15.29 19.75
C VAL A 121 17.22 -14.82 20.96
N VAL A 122 17.60 -13.55 21.04
CA VAL A 122 18.30 -12.98 22.21
C VAL A 122 17.44 -13.06 23.47
N THR A 123 16.15 -12.73 23.38
CA THR A 123 15.23 -12.78 24.52
C THR A 123 15.04 -14.22 25.02
N VAL A 124 14.79 -15.16 24.10
CA VAL A 124 14.59 -16.57 24.44
C VAL A 124 15.89 -17.20 24.97
N GLY A 125 17.02 -16.92 24.33
CA GLY A 125 18.33 -17.39 24.77
C GLY A 125 18.71 -16.87 26.15
N GLY A 126 18.39 -15.62 26.46
CA GLY A 126 18.58 -15.03 27.79
C GLY A 126 17.74 -15.74 28.86
N MET A 127 16.47 -16.02 28.58
CA MET A 127 15.61 -16.78 29.50
C MET A 127 16.16 -18.19 29.73
N VAL A 128 16.47 -18.93 28.66
CA VAL A 128 17.01 -20.30 28.76
C VAL A 128 18.33 -20.32 29.52
N GLY A 129 19.24 -19.37 29.25
CA GLY A 129 20.55 -19.29 29.91
C GLY A 129 20.45 -19.05 31.42
N LEU A 130 19.53 -18.19 31.86
CA LEU A 130 19.28 -17.94 33.29
C LEU A 130 18.78 -19.19 34.01
N PHE A 131 17.77 -19.88 33.45
CA PHE A 131 17.26 -21.12 34.03
C PHE A 131 18.30 -22.25 34.00
N PHE A 132 19.10 -22.34 32.94
CA PHE A 132 20.20 -23.30 32.87
C PHE A 132 21.23 -23.04 33.96
N SER A 133 21.64 -21.78 34.20
CA SER A 133 22.62 -21.48 35.24
C SER A 133 22.14 -21.85 36.66
N ALA A 134 20.85 -21.67 36.95
CA ALA A 134 20.27 -22.07 38.23
C ALA A 134 20.18 -23.60 38.34
N SER A 135 19.83 -24.28 37.24
CA SER A 135 19.70 -25.74 37.21
C SER A 135 21.04 -26.48 37.17
N ILE A 136 22.11 -25.84 36.68
CA ILE A 136 23.42 -26.49 36.52
C ILE A 136 24.03 -26.89 37.84
N LEU A 137 23.81 -26.11 38.91
CA LEU A 137 24.27 -26.46 40.25
C LEU A 137 23.59 -27.75 40.74
N SER A 138 22.28 -27.88 40.56
CA SER A 138 21.54 -29.10 40.92
C SER A 138 21.98 -30.31 40.08
N LEU A 139 22.28 -30.11 38.79
CA LEU A 139 22.80 -31.17 37.92
C LEU A 139 24.18 -31.65 38.37
N VAL A 140 25.09 -30.74 38.74
CA VAL A 140 26.42 -31.09 39.25
C VAL A 140 26.33 -31.85 40.56
N GLU A 141 25.42 -31.45 41.46
CA GLU A 141 25.20 -32.13 42.74
C GLU A 141 24.67 -33.56 42.55
N ILE A 142 23.71 -33.76 41.64
CA ILE A 142 23.22 -35.09 41.24
C ILE A 142 24.36 -35.94 40.67
N PHE A 143 25.17 -35.38 39.78
CA PHE A 143 26.32 -36.09 39.20
C PHE A 143 27.33 -36.50 40.26
N TYR A 144 27.60 -35.61 41.23
CA TYR A 144 28.51 -35.89 42.33
C TYR A 144 27.98 -36.99 43.26
N LEU A 145 26.67 -37.01 43.54
CA LEU A 145 26.03 -38.07 44.33
C LEU A 145 26.09 -39.43 43.61
N ILE A 146 25.88 -39.48 42.30
CA ILE A 146 25.94 -40.72 41.50
C ILE A 146 27.38 -41.24 41.39
N LEU A 147 28.37 -40.35 41.18
CA LEU A 147 29.79 -40.74 41.10
C LEU A 147 30.39 -41.12 42.45
N ARG A 148 29.92 -40.50 43.54
CA ARG A 148 30.35 -40.84 44.90
C ARG A 148 29.59 -42.03 45.50
N SER A 149 28.61 -42.57 44.80
CA SER A 149 28.07 -43.89 45.10
C SER A 149 28.71 -45.00 44.24
N PRO A 150 30.03 -45.28 44.29
CA PRO A 150 30.46 -46.65 44.10
C PRO A 150 30.25 -47.39 45.43
N THR A 151 29.50 -48.48 45.34
CA THR A 151 29.52 -49.64 46.26
C THR A 151 29.04 -49.43 47.71
N THR A 152 27.79 -49.82 47.95
CA THR A 152 27.54 -50.82 49.01
C THR A 152 28.15 -52.15 48.57
#